data_AF-S4XW26-F1
#
_entry.id   AF-S4XW26-F1
#
_cell.length_a   1.000
_cell.length_b   1.000
_cell.length_c   1.000
_cell.angle_alpha   90.00
_cell.angle_beta   90.00
_cell.angle_gamma   90.00
#
_symmetry.space_group_name_H-M   'P 1'
#
loop_
_entity.id
_entity.type
_entity.pdbx_description
1 polymer ?
#
loop_
_entity_poly.entity_id
_entity_poly.type
_entity_poly.pdbx_seq_one_letter_code
_entity_poly.pdbx_strand_id
1 'polypeptide(L)'
;MIRVDGEVHEGLYDDLIAVEVSERVGEPSSFALQVGIYKKQQGGWTRLDETSAADGGFAPWQRITVAASFDDSPDVLIDGYVAGVGPRFEPVEADSYVLVWGYDASYAMDLDEKVVAWPDKKYSDIATELFQAYGLDPTVVDTQVVQDQTKELLIQRGTDWQFLKELARRVGFDVFVRGGAGYFRPAELSRTPQKDLAVHVGTLGTNVTWFEPRVVGDLPTKIAMARANPLTKAIEKVEVSESPLRALGERAGDALREGRQIPAQPVALAAPEPLVTDQAMEALATGIRRRNDWIVTGEGELDGTLYGRALRADGVVLIKGAGQAFSGRYYVTEVTHRITPAGYTQRFKVTRNGLGVQGDEPFQGADAEPGEPAGNDERVEVRGAGREVAP
;
A
#
# COMPACT_ATOMS: atom_id res chain seq x y z
N MET A 1 -15.86 -5.41 -14.94
CA MET A 1 -16.24 -4.37 -15.92
C MET A 1 -15.02 -3.51 -16.27
N ILE A 2 -14.82 -3.16 -17.54
CA ILE A 2 -13.77 -2.28 -18.05
C ILE A 2 -14.49 -1.22 -18.87
N ARG A 3 -14.17 0.06 -18.61
CA ARG A 3 -14.66 1.19 -19.39
C ARG A 3 -13.48 1.91 -20.03
N VAL A 4 -13.64 2.30 -21.29
CA VAL A 4 -12.70 3.16 -22.03
C VAL A 4 -13.44 4.45 -22.31
N ASP A 5 -12.90 5.58 -21.84
CA ASP A 5 -13.54 6.91 -21.90
C ASP A 5 -14.98 6.95 -21.39
N GLY A 6 -15.30 6.07 -20.42
CA GLY A 6 -16.61 5.95 -19.79
C GLY A 6 -17.57 4.97 -20.47
N GLU A 7 -17.23 4.45 -21.64
CA GLU A 7 -18.05 3.48 -22.39
C GLU A 7 -17.64 2.04 -22.09
N VAL A 8 -18.63 1.14 -21.99
CA VAL A 8 -18.38 -0.31 -21.84
C VAL A 8 -18.23 -0.91 -23.23
N HIS A 9 -17.09 -1.58 -23.48
CA HIS A 9 -16.84 -2.27 -24.75
C HIS A 9 -17.01 -3.78 -24.55
N GLU A 10 -18.20 -4.31 -24.85
CA GLU A 10 -18.48 -5.75 -24.66
C GLU A 10 -17.54 -6.65 -25.47
N GLY A 11 -17.24 -6.27 -26.72
CA GLY A 11 -16.32 -7.02 -27.57
C GLY A 11 -14.87 -7.02 -27.07
N LEU A 12 -14.50 -6.19 -26.09
CA LEU A 12 -13.16 -6.24 -25.47
C LEU A 12 -12.96 -7.54 -24.68
N TYR A 13 -14.03 -8.08 -24.10
CA TYR A 13 -13.93 -9.28 -23.25
C TYR A 13 -13.58 -10.54 -24.01
N ASP A 14 -14.01 -10.64 -25.27
CA ASP A 14 -13.70 -11.78 -26.13
C ASP A 14 -12.19 -11.89 -26.43
N ASP A 15 -11.51 -10.74 -26.46
CA ASP A 15 -10.08 -10.64 -26.73
C ASP A 15 -9.24 -10.52 -25.44
N LEU A 16 -9.85 -10.43 -24.26
CA LEU A 16 -9.13 -10.11 -23.03
C LEU A 16 -8.35 -11.33 -22.49
N ILE A 17 -7.02 -11.25 -22.53
CA ILE A 17 -6.12 -12.30 -22.03
C ILE A 17 -5.89 -12.14 -20.53
N ALA A 18 -5.61 -10.91 -20.08
CA ALA A 18 -5.32 -10.63 -18.67
C ALA A 18 -5.62 -9.18 -18.31
N VAL A 19 -6.02 -8.98 -17.06
CA VAL A 19 -6.10 -7.67 -16.40
C VAL A 19 -5.27 -7.74 -15.14
N GLU A 20 -4.37 -6.79 -14.98
CA GLU A 20 -3.64 -6.56 -13.74
C GLU A 20 -3.95 -5.15 -13.22
N VAL A 21 -4.33 -5.04 -11.96
CA VAL A 21 -4.52 -3.76 -11.26
C VAL A 21 -3.75 -3.81 -9.96
N SER A 22 -2.85 -2.86 -9.74
CA SER A 22 -2.10 -2.74 -8.50
C SER A 22 -2.48 -1.46 -7.78
N GLU A 23 -3.19 -1.61 -6.66
CA GLU A 23 -3.50 -0.53 -5.72
C GLU A 23 -2.32 -0.35 -4.75
N ARG A 24 -1.80 0.86 -4.60
CA ARG A 24 -0.66 1.16 -3.73
C ARG A 24 -0.90 2.38 -2.86
N VAL A 25 -0.44 2.30 -1.62
CA VAL A 25 -0.31 3.45 -0.73
C VAL A 25 1.06 4.08 -0.92
N GLY A 26 1.12 5.39 -1.17
CA GLY A 26 2.38 6.14 -1.31
C GLY A 26 3.00 6.15 -2.70
N GLU A 27 2.47 5.36 -3.64
CA GLU A 27 2.90 5.32 -5.05
C GLU A 27 1.68 5.28 -5.97
N PRO A 28 1.81 5.69 -7.25
CA PRO A 28 0.72 5.57 -8.20
C PRO A 28 0.20 4.13 -8.29
N SER A 29 -1.11 3.98 -8.19
CA SER A 29 -1.77 2.73 -8.57
C SER A 29 -1.65 2.55 -10.07
N SER A 30 -1.52 1.32 -10.53
CA SER A 30 -1.26 1.00 -11.94
C SER A 30 -2.23 -0.03 -12.48
N PHE A 31 -2.45 -0.02 -13.80
CA PHE A 31 -3.15 -1.08 -14.50
C PHE A 31 -2.38 -1.56 -15.72
N ALA A 32 -2.64 -2.80 -16.11
CA ALA A 32 -2.23 -3.37 -17.37
C ALA A 32 -3.35 -4.26 -17.93
N LEU A 33 -3.69 -4.06 -19.21
CA LEU A 33 -4.61 -4.88 -19.98
C LEU A 33 -3.80 -5.60 -21.06
N GLN A 34 -3.91 -6.91 -21.11
CA GLN A 34 -3.39 -7.72 -22.20
C GLN A 34 -4.57 -8.17 -23.06
N VAL A 35 -4.60 -7.72 -24.31
CA VAL A 35 -5.73 -7.93 -25.23
C VAL A 35 -5.20 -8.59 -26.50
N GLY A 36 -5.78 -9.71 -26.89
CA GLY A 36 -5.44 -10.44 -28.11
C GLY A 36 -5.68 -9.59 -29.36
N ILE A 37 -4.80 -9.73 -30.34
CA ILE A 37 -4.92 -9.06 -31.64
C ILE A 37 -4.80 -10.09 -32.75
N TYR A 38 -5.57 -9.91 -33.82
CA TYR A 38 -5.56 -10.80 -34.98
C TYR A 38 -5.83 -10.01 -36.26
N LYS A 39 -5.52 -10.64 -37.39
CA LYS A 39 -5.69 -10.02 -38.70
C LYS A 39 -7.13 -10.13 -39.16
N LYS A 40 -7.72 -9.00 -39.56
CA LYS A 40 -9.08 -8.95 -40.13
C LYS A 40 -9.08 -9.57 -41.52
N GLN A 41 -10.22 -10.14 -41.93
CA GLN A 41 -10.37 -10.77 -43.26
C GLN A 41 -10.11 -9.81 -44.43
N GLN A 42 -10.39 -8.52 -44.26
CA GLN A 42 -10.18 -7.49 -45.28
C GLN A 42 -8.79 -6.84 -45.21
N GLY A 43 -7.89 -7.34 -44.35
CA GLY A 43 -6.62 -6.70 -44.01
C GLY A 43 -6.75 -5.80 -42.78
N GLY A 44 -5.60 -5.46 -42.19
CA GLY A 44 -5.53 -4.73 -40.91
C GLY A 44 -5.59 -5.63 -39.68
N TRP A 45 -5.32 -5.05 -38.52
CA TRP A 45 -5.31 -5.70 -37.21
C TRP A 45 -6.48 -5.22 -36.36
N THR A 46 -6.99 -6.10 -35.50
CA THR A 46 -7.88 -5.69 -34.41
C THR A 46 -7.11 -4.91 -33.34
N ARG A 47 -7.79 -3.95 -32.71
CA ARG A 47 -7.32 -3.04 -31.65
C ARG A 47 -6.21 -2.05 -32.03
N LEU A 48 -5.52 -2.24 -33.16
CA LEU A 48 -4.40 -1.40 -33.60
C LEU A 48 -4.77 -0.39 -34.69
N ASP A 49 -5.74 -0.71 -35.55
CA ASP A 49 -6.14 0.14 -36.68
C ASP A 49 -7.39 0.99 -36.35
N GLU A 50 -7.98 0.75 -35.18
CA GLU A 50 -9.08 1.51 -34.59
C GLU A 50 -8.55 2.85 -34.09
N THR A 51 -9.15 3.94 -34.55
CA THR A 51 -8.69 5.31 -34.23
C THR A 51 -9.46 5.98 -33.12
N SER A 52 -10.50 5.31 -32.59
CA SER A 52 -11.35 5.82 -31.52
C SER A 52 -11.61 4.76 -30.44
N ALA A 53 -11.90 5.22 -29.22
CA ALA A 53 -12.37 4.35 -28.14
C ALA A 53 -13.63 3.59 -28.54
N ALA A 54 -14.59 4.26 -29.20
CA ALA A 54 -15.85 3.68 -29.68
C ALA A 54 -15.63 2.45 -30.57
N ASP A 55 -14.58 2.47 -31.39
CA ASP A 55 -14.22 1.36 -32.27
C ASP A 55 -13.40 0.27 -31.56
N GLY A 56 -12.97 0.53 -30.31
CA GLY A 56 -12.19 -0.38 -29.48
C GLY A 56 -10.67 -0.22 -29.65
N GLY A 57 -10.21 0.96 -30.08
CA GLY A 57 -8.80 1.32 -30.17
C GLY A 57 -8.25 1.88 -28.86
N PHE A 58 -6.94 1.68 -28.66
CA PHE A 58 -6.23 2.18 -27.48
C PHE A 58 -5.22 3.28 -27.85
N ALA A 59 -5.24 4.37 -27.08
CA ALA A 59 -4.34 5.50 -27.23
C ALA A 59 -3.90 6.04 -25.87
N PRO A 60 -2.68 6.60 -25.76
CA PRO A 60 -2.28 7.35 -24.57
C PRO A 60 -3.32 8.42 -24.20
N TRP A 61 -3.47 8.65 -22.90
CA TRP A 61 -4.43 9.60 -22.30
C TRP A 61 -5.91 9.22 -22.36
N GLN A 62 -6.28 8.09 -22.96
CA GLN A 62 -7.61 7.54 -22.75
C GLN A 62 -7.82 7.18 -21.27
N ARG A 63 -9.03 7.41 -20.77
CA ARG A 63 -9.41 7.05 -19.42
C ARG A 63 -9.83 5.58 -19.37
N ILE A 64 -9.22 4.82 -18.49
CA ILE A 64 -9.55 3.42 -18.23
C ILE A 64 -10.08 3.29 -16.81
N THR A 65 -11.29 2.73 -16.69
CA THR A 65 -11.84 2.33 -15.40
C THR A 65 -11.96 0.81 -15.36
N VAL A 66 -11.33 0.17 -14.38
CA VAL A 66 -11.48 -1.27 -14.11
C VAL A 66 -12.25 -1.44 -12.82
N ALA A 67 -13.34 -2.20 -12.88
CA ALA A 67 -14.14 -2.58 -11.73
C ALA A 67 -14.30 -4.11 -11.66
N ALA A 68 -14.26 -4.67 -10.46
CA ALA A 68 -14.57 -6.07 -10.19
C ALA A 68 -15.87 -6.17 -9.40
N SER A 69 -16.70 -7.17 -9.70
CA SER A 69 -17.97 -7.39 -9.00
C SER A 69 -17.94 -8.79 -8.40
N PHE A 70 -18.07 -8.88 -7.08
CA PHE A 70 -18.23 -10.15 -6.36
C PHE A 70 -19.65 -10.32 -5.80
N ASP A 71 -20.39 -9.21 -5.70
CA ASP A 71 -21.81 -9.13 -5.37
C ASP A 71 -22.50 -8.14 -6.33
N ASP A 72 -23.72 -7.70 -6.00
CA ASP A 72 -24.50 -6.75 -6.82
C ASP A 72 -23.89 -5.33 -6.89
N SER A 73 -22.78 -5.07 -6.19
CA SER A 73 -22.07 -3.79 -6.20
C SER A 73 -20.68 -3.91 -6.86
N PRO A 74 -20.41 -3.18 -7.96
CA PRO A 74 -19.09 -3.17 -8.56
C PRO A 74 -18.10 -2.35 -7.73
N ASP A 75 -17.00 -2.97 -7.32
CA ASP A 75 -15.84 -2.32 -6.72
C ASP A 75 -14.94 -1.75 -7.83
N VAL A 76 -14.82 -0.42 -7.91
CA VAL A 76 -13.82 0.21 -8.78
C VAL A 76 -12.43 -0.03 -8.20
N LEU A 77 -11.63 -0.81 -8.92
CA LEU A 77 -10.26 -1.13 -8.56
C LEU A 77 -9.31 -0.01 -8.95
N ILE A 78 -9.52 0.59 -10.13
CA ILE A 78 -8.74 1.74 -10.60
C ILE A 78 -9.53 2.55 -11.63
N ASP A 79 -9.25 3.84 -11.65
CA ASP A 79 -9.72 4.81 -12.63
C ASP A 79 -8.56 5.74 -12.96
N GLY A 80 -8.06 5.66 -14.18
CA GLY A 80 -6.75 6.19 -14.54
C GLY A 80 -6.58 6.45 -16.03
N TYR A 81 -5.38 6.84 -16.43
CA TYR A 81 -5.03 7.20 -17.80
C TYR A 81 -4.07 6.18 -18.40
N VAL A 82 -4.27 5.86 -19.68
CA VAL A 82 -3.31 5.07 -20.47
C VAL A 82 -2.00 5.86 -20.59
N ALA A 83 -0.91 5.29 -20.09
CA ALA A 83 0.44 5.83 -20.25
C ALA A 83 1.13 5.27 -21.49
N GLY A 84 0.82 4.03 -21.88
CA GLY A 84 1.42 3.40 -23.04
C GLY A 84 0.61 2.25 -23.63
N VAL A 85 0.85 2.03 -24.92
CA VAL A 85 0.26 0.96 -25.72
C VAL A 85 1.40 0.30 -26.49
N GLY A 86 1.51 -1.02 -26.38
CA GLY A 86 2.61 -1.79 -26.94
C GLY A 86 2.12 -3.09 -27.58
N PRO A 87 2.01 -3.15 -28.92
CA PRO A 87 1.71 -4.40 -29.60
C PRO A 87 2.90 -5.36 -29.56
N ARG A 88 2.60 -6.65 -29.44
CA ARG A 88 3.55 -7.75 -29.52
C ARG A 88 3.04 -8.78 -30.51
N PHE A 89 3.84 -9.03 -31.53
CA PHE A 89 3.56 -10.00 -32.57
C PHE A 89 4.37 -11.28 -32.31
N GLU A 90 3.67 -12.37 -32.08
CA GLU A 90 4.28 -13.69 -31.90
C GLU A 90 4.29 -14.46 -33.23
N PRO A 91 5.17 -15.48 -33.39
CA PRO A 91 5.21 -16.29 -34.60
C PRO A 91 3.88 -16.96 -34.94
N VAL A 92 3.08 -17.27 -33.92
CA VAL A 92 1.70 -17.74 -34.04
C VAL A 92 0.79 -16.52 -33.87
N GLU A 93 -0.01 -16.22 -34.90
CA GLU A 93 -0.88 -15.03 -34.89
C GLU A 93 -1.81 -14.98 -33.68
N ALA A 94 -2.39 -16.13 -33.30
CA ALA A 94 -3.30 -16.24 -32.16
C ALA A 94 -2.65 -15.92 -30.79
N ASP A 95 -1.31 -15.93 -30.70
CA ASP A 95 -0.57 -15.59 -29.49
C ASP A 95 -0.16 -14.10 -29.46
N SER A 96 -0.47 -13.33 -30.52
CA SER A 96 -0.18 -11.90 -30.59
C SER A 96 -1.16 -11.10 -29.74
N TYR A 97 -0.66 -10.05 -29.09
CA TYR A 97 -1.47 -9.21 -28.20
C TYR A 97 -1.00 -7.75 -28.20
N VAL A 98 -1.85 -6.86 -27.72
CA VAL A 98 -1.49 -5.50 -27.32
C VAL A 98 -1.50 -5.39 -25.80
N LEU A 99 -0.41 -4.84 -25.25
CA LEU A 99 -0.32 -4.46 -23.84
C LEU A 99 -0.68 -2.98 -23.71
N VAL A 100 -1.70 -2.68 -22.92
CA VAL A 100 -2.12 -1.32 -22.58
C VAL A 100 -1.85 -1.12 -21.10
N TRP A 101 -1.03 -0.15 -20.73
CA TRP A 101 -0.72 0.11 -19.33
C TRP A 101 -0.87 1.57 -18.98
N GLY A 102 -1.11 1.82 -17.70
CA GLY A 102 -1.37 3.15 -17.20
C GLY A 102 -1.42 3.22 -15.70
N TYR A 103 -1.81 4.38 -15.21
CA TYR A 103 -1.75 4.75 -13.80
C TYR A 103 -3.02 5.51 -13.41
N ASP A 104 -3.30 5.60 -12.12
CA ASP A 104 -4.36 6.45 -11.58
C ASP A 104 -4.11 7.95 -11.88
N ALA A 105 -5.01 8.82 -11.44
CA ALA A 105 -4.91 10.25 -11.73
C ALA A 105 -3.65 10.96 -11.17
N SER A 106 -2.90 10.32 -10.25
CA SER A 106 -1.60 10.85 -9.82
C SER A 106 -0.59 10.95 -10.97
N TYR A 107 -0.76 10.18 -12.04
CA TYR A 107 0.07 10.27 -13.24
C TYR A 107 -0.02 11.63 -13.92
N ALA A 108 -1.22 12.22 -13.99
CA ALA A 108 -1.38 13.58 -14.51
C ALA A 108 -0.66 14.62 -13.64
N MET A 109 -0.56 14.37 -12.33
CA MET A 109 0.14 15.21 -11.36
C MET A 109 1.67 15.09 -11.43
N ASP A 110 2.19 14.10 -12.17
CA ASP A 110 3.62 13.79 -12.28
C ASP A 110 4.22 14.15 -13.65
N LEU A 111 3.52 14.99 -14.44
CA LEU A 111 3.97 15.35 -15.79
C LEU A 111 4.80 16.63 -15.87
N ASP A 112 4.42 17.65 -15.09
CA ASP A 112 4.99 18.99 -15.21
C ASP A 112 5.90 19.30 -14.04
N GLU A 113 7.19 19.48 -14.33
CA GLU A 113 8.16 19.95 -13.34
C GLU A 113 8.06 21.46 -13.20
N LYS A 114 7.82 21.93 -11.98
CA LYS A 114 7.70 23.37 -11.70
C LYS A 114 8.43 23.79 -10.44
N VAL A 115 8.59 25.10 -10.34
CA VAL A 115 9.11 25.77 -9.15
C VAL A 115 8.01 26.69 -8.62
N VAL A 116 7.46 26.35 -7.46
CA VAL A 116 6.36 27.10 -6.83
C VAL A 116 6.73 27.39 -5.38
N ALA A 117 6.57 28.64 -4.97
CA ALA A 117 6.71 29.05 -3.59
C ALA A 117 5.35 29.01 -2.88
N TRP A 118 5.31 28.42 -1.69
CA TRP A 118 4.09 28.22 -0.90
C TRP A 118 4.20 29.00 0.44
N PRO A 119 3.96 30.33 0.43
CA PRO A 119 4.11 31.15 1.62
C PRO A 119 2.97 30.94 2.62
N ASP A 120 3.30 30.79 3.90
CA ASP A 120 2.36 30.75 5.02
C ASP A 120 1.28 29.66 4.88
N LYS A 121 1.68 28.46 4.42
CA LYS A 121 0.78 27.32 4.18
C LYS A 121 1.04 26.15 5.12
N LYS A 122 -0.02 25.43 5.47
CA LYS A 122 0.09 24.06 6.03
C LYS A 122 0.31 23.07 4.89
N TYR A 123 0.93 21.92 5.19
CA TYR A 123 1.05 20.85 4.19
C TYR A 123 -0.33 20.32 3.74
N SER A 124 -1.30 20.28 4.66
CA SER A 124 -2.71 19.95 4.36
C SER A 124 -3.36 20.95 3.40
N ASP A 125 -3.08 22.25 3.53
CA ASP A 125 -3.64 23.27 2.62
C ASP A 125 -3.08 23.07 1.21
N ILE A 126 -1.76 22.86 1.09
CA ILE A 126 -1.10 22.57 -0.19
C ILE A 126 -1.67 21.29 -0.81
N ALA A 127 -1.81 20.22 -0.02
CA ALA A 127 -2.34 18.96 -0.54
C ALA A 127 -3.77 19.10 -1.07
N THR A 128 -4.59 19.88 -0.36
CA THR A 128 -5.97 20.20 -0.77
C THR A 128 -5.99 20.97 -2.10
N GLU A 129 -5.18 22.03 -2.21
CA GLU A 129 -5.09 22.85 -3.42
C GLU A 129 -4.59 22.04 -4.62
N LEU A 130 -3.57 21.19 -4.42
CA LEU A 130 -3.03 20.34 -5.47
C LEU A 130 -4.05 19.31 -5.94
N PHE A 131 -4.75 18.59 -5.05
CA PHE A 131 -5.78 17.63 -5.49
C PHE A 131 -6.92 18.32 -6.27
N GLN A 132 -7.40 19.47 -5.79
CA GLN A 132 -8.47 20.22 -6.44
C GLN A 132 -8.07 20.71 -7.84
N ALA A 133 -6.81 21.09 -8.05
CA ALA A 133 -6.31 21.52 -9.36
C ALA A 133 -6.42 20.45 -10.45
N TYR A 134 -6.43 19.16 -10.07
CA TYR A 134 -6.61 18.02 -10.99
C TYR A 134 -8.03 17.44 -10.95
N GLY A 135 -8.98 18.14 -10.32
CA GLY A 135 -10.38 17.72 -10.23
C GLY A 135 -10.63 16.53 -9.29
N LEU A 136 -9.72 16.28 -8.35
CA LEU A 136 -9.85 15.23 -7.34
C LEU A 136 -10.54 15.75 -6.08
N ASP A 137 -11.36 14.91 -5.45
CA ASP A 137 -11.98 15.22 -4.15
C ASP A 137 -10.97 15.03 -3.01
N PRO A 138 -10.56 16.09 -2.28
CA PRO A 138 -9.52 16.01 -1.27
C PRO A 138 -10.03 15.39 0.04
N THR A 139 -9.51 14.22 0.40
CA THR A 139 -9.62 13.63 1.74
C THR A 139 -8.33 13.88 2.52
N VAL A 140 -8.22 15.05 3.13
CA VAL A 140 -6.99 15.55 3.76
C VAL A 140 -7.19 15.73 5.27
N VAL A 141 -6.26 15.21 6.07
CA VAL A 141 -6.20 15.49 7.52
C VAL A 141 -5.33 16.72 7.76
N ASP A 142 -5.82 17.64 8.60
CA ASP A 142 -5.14 18.91 8.85
C ASP A 142 -3.82 18.71 9.63
N THR A 143 -2.70 19.14 9.04
CA THR A 143 -1.36 18.98 9.64
C THR A 143 -1.06 19.96 10.77
N GLN A 144 -1.97 20.91 11.07
CA GLN A 144 -1.91 21.91 12.16
C GLN A 144 -0.79 22.95 12.06
N VAL A 145 0.39 22.59 11.55
CA VAL A 145 1.58 23.47 11.50
C VAL A 145 1.60 24.29 10.21
N VAL A 146 1.52 25.61 10.33
CA VAL A 146 1.73 26.56 9.24
C VAL A 146 3.22 26.79 9.03
N GLN A 147 3.70 26.67 7.79
CA GLN A 147 5.07 27.01 7.43
C GLN A 147 5.18 28.51 7.16
N ASP A 148 5.60 29.24 8.21
CA ASP A 148 5.84 30.68 8.19
C ASP A 148 6.93 31.03 7.19
N GLN A 149 6.58 31.81 6.16
CA GLN A 149 7.49 32.15 5.06
C GLN A 149 8.74 32.92 5.50
N THR A 150 8.68 33.63 6.63
CA THR A 150 9.81 34.39 7.17
C THR A 150 10.86 33.50 7.81
N LYS A 151 10.47 32.24 8.07
CA LYS A 151 11.24 31.23 8.78
C LYS A 151 11.63 30.10 7.84
N GLU A 152 10.64 29.50 7.19
CA GLU A 152 10.79 28.38 6.28
C GLU A 152 9.82 28.58 5.11
N LEU A 153 10.32 29.16 4.01
CA LEU A 153 9.57 29.21 2.77
C LEU A 153 9.61 27.83 2.10
N LEU A 154 8.46 27.18 2.01
CA LEU A 154 8.32 25.96 1.22
C LEU A 154 8.44 26.29 -0.27
N ILE A 155 9.37 25.61 -0.93
CA ILE A 155 9.59 25.72 -2.36
C ILE A 155 9.45 24.32 -2.96
N GLN A 156 8.39 24.12 -3.74
CA GLN A 156 8.26 22.96 -4.58
C GLN A 156 9.31 23.02 -5.69
N ARG A 157 10.01 21.92 -5.90
CA ARG A 157 10.92 21.71 -7.05
C ARG A 157 10.67 20.32 -7.60
N GLY A 158 10.03 20.26 -8.77
CA GLY A 158 9.60 19.02 -9.39
C GLY A 158 8.09 19.02 -9.59
N THR A 159 7.51 17.84 -9.74
CA THR A 159 6.09 17.68 -10.06
C THR A 159 5.21 17.84 -8.83
N ASP A 160 3.89 17.97 -9.03
CA ASP A 160 2.94 18.01 -7.91
C ASP A 160 2.90 16.71 -7.13
N TRP A 161 2.95 15.58 -7.84
CA TRP A 161 2.97 14.27 -7.21
C TRP A 161 4.23 14.05 -6.36
N GLN A 162 5.42 14.39 -6.90
CA GLN A 162 6.68 14.28 -6.15
C GLN A 162 6.65 15.15 -4.89
N PHE A 163 6.11 16.37 -4.98
CA PHE A 163 6.01 17.26 -3.84
C PHE A 163 5.03 16.75 -2.79
N LEU A 164 3.86 16.24 -3.19
CA LEU A 164 2.92 15.58 -2.28
C LEU A 164 3.56 14.41 -1.53
N LYS A 165 4.32 13.55 -2.23
CA LYS A 165 5.06 12.45 -1.61
C LYS A 165 6.09 12.95 -0.61
N GLU A 166 6.79 14.05 -0.92
CA GLU A 166 7.73 14.67 0.00
C GLU A 166 7.03 15.17 1.27
N LEU A 167 5.93 15.90 1.13
CA LEU A 167 5.15 16.43 2.25
C LEU A 167 4.58 15.29 3.11
N ALA A 168 4.00 14.27 2.50
CA ALA A 168 3.46 13.10 3.17
C ALA A 168 4.56 12.38 3.97
N ARG A 169 5.74 12.21 3.36
CA ARG A 169 6.91 11.65 4.03
C ARG A 169 7.31 12.49 5.24
N ARG A 170 7.34 13.83 5.15
CA ARG A 170 7.72 14.71 6.28
C ARG A 170 6.83 14.47 7.51
N VAL A 171 5.51 14.36 7.34
CA VAL A 171 4.56 14.13 8.46
C VAL A 171 4.24 12.67 8.74
N GLY A 172 4.79 11.73 7.96
CA GLY A 172 4.49 10.30 8.08
C GLY A 172 3.02 9.99 7.75
N PHE A 173 2.47 10.66 6.74
CA PHE A 173 1.15 10.41 6.18
C PHE A 173 1.26 9.49 4.97
N ASP A 174 0.13 8.85 4.66
CA ASP A 174 -0.11 8.17 3.40
C ASP A 174 -0.61 9.18 2.37
N VAL A 175 -0.20 8.98 1.12
CA VAL A 175 -0.69 9.73 -0.04
C VAL A 175 -0.99 8.79 -1.20
N PHE A 176 -2.19 8.86 -1.76
CA PHE A 176 -2.64 8.02 -2.87
C PHE A 176 -3.93 8.59 -3.49
N VAL A 177 -4.28 8.11 -4.67
CA VAL A 177 -5.53 8.46 -5.37
C VAL A 177 -6.40 7.21 -5.52
N ARG A 178 -7.70 7.34 -5.27
CA ARG A 178 -8.66 6.26 -5.48
C ARG A 178 -10.05 6.82 -5.81
N GLY A 179 -10.68 6.29 -6.85
CA GLY A 179 -12.08 6.61 -7.17
C GLY A 179 -12.36 8.11 -7.38
N GLY A 180 -11.39 8.85 -7.92
CA GLY A 180 -11.48 10.31 -8.10
C GLY A 180 -11.24 11.13 -6.84
N ALA A 181 -10.87 10.52 -5.72
CA ALA A 181 -10.47 11.21 -4.49
C ALA A 181 -8.96 11.14 -4.27
N GLY A 182 -8.38 12.22 -3.77
CA GLY A 182 -6.98 12.30 -3.34
C GLY A 182 -6.89 12.22 -1.83
N TYR A 183 -6.06 11.31 -1.31
CA TYR A 183 -5.91 11.09 0.13
C TYR A 183 -4.57 11.65 0.60
N PHE A 184 -4.58 12.42 1.70
CA PHE A 184 -3.38 12.87 2.40
C PHE A 184 -3.64 12.86 3.90
N ARG A 185 -3.32 11.75 4.56
CA ARG A 185 -3.70 11.50 5.96
C ARG A 185 -2.85 10.40 6.60
N PRO A 186 -2.79 10.28 7.93
CA PRO A 186 -2.20 9.10 8.57
C PRO A 186 -2.89 7.81 8.12
N ALA A 187 -2.16 6.70 8.18
CA ALA A 187 -2.73 5.36 8.01
C ALA A 187 -3.90 5.16 8.99
N GLU A 188 -5.06 4.74 8.48
CA GLU A 188 -6.26 4.58 9.29
C GLU A 188 -6.38 3.14 9.81
N LEU A 189 -5.94 2.97 11.05
CA LEU A 189 -5.76 1.66 11.67
C LEU A 189 -6.95 1.21 12.51
N SER A 190 -7.99 2.05 12.65
CA SER A 190 -9.18 1.74 13.45
C SER A 190 -10.40 1.36 12.62
N ARG A 191 -10.27 1.27 11.28
CA ARG A 191 -11.32 0.77 10.40
C ARG A 191 -11.71 -0.67 10.75
N THR A 192 -12.97 -1.01 10.53
CA THR A 192 -13.43 -2.39 10.54
C THR A 192 -12.56 -3.21 9.60
N PRO A 193 -11.95 -4.31 10.06
CA PRO A 193 -11.13 -5.15 9.20
C PRO A 193 -11.91 -5.68 8.01
N GLN A 194 -11.21 -5.81 6.88
CA GLN A 194 -11.67 -6.55 5.71
C GLN A 194 -11.81 -8.04 6.06
N LYS A 195 -12.41 -8.82 5.15
CA LYS A 195 -12.53 -10.28 5.32
C LYS A 195 -11.17 -10.92 5.61
N ASP A 196 -11.17 -11.89 6.51
CA ASP A 196 -9.94 -12.52 7.01
C ASP A 196 -9.14 -13.23 5.92
N LEU A 197 -7.82 -13.13 6.05
CA LEU A 197 -6.84 -13.93 5.35
C LEU A 197 -6.47 -15.14 6.21
N ALA A 198 -6.65 -16.33 5.68
CA ALA A 198 -6.50 -17.58 6.40
C ALA A 198 -5.39 -18.43 5.77
N VAL A 199 -4.32 -18.63 6.54
CA VAL A 199 -3.15 -19.41 6.17
C VAL A 199 -3.25 -20.79 6.82
N HIS A 200 -3.39 -21.86 6.02
CA HIS A 200 -3.44 -23.24 6.51
C HIS A 200 -4.47 -23.54 7.63
N VAL A 201 -5.62 -22.87 7.62
CA VAL A 201 -6.72 -23.08 8.60
C VAL A 201 -7.68 -24.18 8.10
N GLY A 202 -7.13 -25.29 7.62
CA GLY A 202 -7.89 -26.39 7.01
C GLY A 202 -8.35 -26.15 5.57
N THR A 203 -8.86 -27.20 4.93
CA THR A 203 -9.11 -27.24 3.47
C THR A 203 -10.17 -26.26 2.99
N LEU A 204 -11.22 -26.01 3.78
CA LEU A 204 -12.31 -25.09 3.42
C LEU A 204 -12.14 -23.69 4.00
N GLY A 205 -11.25 -23.54 4.98
CA GLY A 205 -10.98 -22.27 5.66
C GLY A 205 -9.82 -21.49 5.06
N THR A 206 -8.90 -22.15 4.35
CA THR A 206 -7.70 -21.53 3.75
C THR A 206 -8.05 -20.79 2.47
N ASN A 207 -7.70 -19.51 2.41
CA ASN A 207 -7.81 -18.69 1.18
C ASN A 207 -6.47 -18.08 0.76
N VAL A 208 -5.45 -18.12 1.62
CA VAL A 208 -4.08 -17.69 1.32
C VAL A 208 -3.27 -18.89 0.82
N THR A 209 -2.66 -18.74 -0.35
CA THR A 209 -1.80 -19.76 -0.99
C THR A 209 -0.41 -19.78 -0.37
N TRP A 210 0.16 -18.60 -0.10
CA TRP A 210 1.43 -18.45 0.60
C TRP A 210 1.50 -17.09 1.31
N PHE A 211 2.27 -17.03 2.40
CA PHE A 211 2.47 -15.81 3.18
C PHE A 211 3.87 -15.82 3.83
N GLU A 212 4.62 -14.74 3.66
CA GLU A 212 5.98 -14.58 4.16
C GLU A 212 6.09 -13.33 5.06
N PRO A 213 5.77 -13.43 6.36
CA PRO A 213 5.98 -12.35 7.29
C PRO A 213 7.46 -12.25 7.71
N ARG A 214 7.93 -11.03 7.93
CA ARG A 214 9.28 -10.70 8.37
C ARG A 214 9.19 -9.64 9.46
N VAL A 215 10.01 -9.75 10.49
CA VAL A 215 10.14 -8.75 11.55
C VAL A 215 11.55 -8.17 11.54
N VAL A 216 11.64 -6.85 11.60
CA VAL A 216 12.89 -6.10 11.73
C VAL A 216 12.88 -5.32 13.04
N GLY A 217 14.05 -5.26 13.70
CA GLY A 217 14.20 -4.67 15.03
C GLY A 217 15.26 -3.57 15.08
N ASP A 218 15.68 -3.05 13.93
CA ASP A 218 16.77 -2.09 13.76
C ASP A 218 16.31 -0.62 13.63
N LEU A 219 15.01 -0.38 13.44
CA LEU A 219 14.46 0.97 13.29
C LEU A 219 14.45 1.74 14.63
N PRO A 220 14.84 3.02 14.65
CA PRO A 220 14.82 3.83 15.87
C PRO A 220 13.39 4.19 16.25
N THR A 221 13.00 3.82 17.47
CA THR A 221 11.69 4.14 18.05
C THR A 221 11.74 5.43 18.87
N LYS A 222 12.92 5.86 19.31
CA LYS A 222 13.13 7.18 19.91
C LYS A 222 13.70 8.13 18.87
N ILE A 223 12.97 9.19 18.58
CA ILE A 223 13.37 10.23 17.62
C ILE A 223 13.74 11.48 18.42
N ALA A 224 14.97 11.96 18.23
CA ALA A 224 15.44 13.18 18.88
C ALA A 224 15.84 14.20 17.81
N MET A 225 15.42 15.44 18.00
CA MET A 225 15.80 16.58 17.18
C MET A 225 16.45 17.64 18.04
N ALA A 226 17.42 18.34 17.46
CA ALA A 226 18.08 19.45 18.11
C ALA A 226 18.38 20.55 17.10
N ARG A 227 18.17 21.80 17.51
CA ARG A 227 18.62 22.97 16.76
C ARG A 227 19.37 23.94 17.67
N ALA A 228 20.27 24.69 17.09
CA ALA A 228 20.92 25.81 17.77
C ALA A 228 20.17 27.11 17.44
N ASN A 229 19.76 27.84 18.46
CA ASN A 229 19.20 29.17 18.30
C ASN A 229 20.34 30.14 17.95
N PRO A 230 20.34 30.80 16.77
CA PRO A 230 21.46 31.62 16.33
C PRO A 230 21.65 32.89 17.17
N LEU A 231 20.59 33.35 17.86
CA LEU A 231 20.63 34.56 18.70
C LEU A 231 21.11 34.24 20.11
N THR A 232 20.50 33.24 20.75
CA THR A 232 20.76 32.90 22.16
C THR A 232 21.91 31.90 22.33
N LYS A 233 22.31 31.21 21.25
CA LYS A 233 23.24 30.07 21.24
C LYS A 233 22.76 28.87 22.07
N ALA A 234 21.51 28.87 22.52
CA ALA A 234 20.92 27.74 23.22
C ALA A 234 20.65 26.58 22.26
N ILE A 235 20.75 25.35 22.75
CA ILE A 235 20.35 24.15 22.01
C ILE A 235 18.92 23.81 22.43
N GLU A 236 17.99 23.96 21.50
CA GLU A 236 16.59 23.57 21.65
C GLU A 236 16.42 22.13 21.16
N LYS A 237 15.67 21.30 21.90
CA LYS A 237 15.54 19.87 21.63
C LYS A 237 14.09 19.43 21.71
N VAL A 238 13.71 18.51 20.84
CA VAL A 238 12.44 17.77 20.90
C VAL A 238 12.76 16.28 20.90
N GLU A 239 11.99 15.52 21.66
CA GLU A 239 12.09 14.06 21.72
C GLU A 239 10.70 13.45 21.58
N VAL A 240 10.55 12.50 20.65
CA VAL A 240 9.32 11.74 20.44
C VAL A 240 9.64 10.26 20.63
N SER A 241 9.04 9.65 21.64
CA SER A 241 9.23 8.24 22.01
C SER A 241 7.92 7.46 22.14
N GLU A 242 6.77 8.11 21.98
CA GLU A 242 5.48 7.43 21.93
C GLU A 242 5.04 7.31 20.46
N SER A 243 4.53 6.12 20.09
CA SER A 243 3.93 5.94 18.77
C SER A 243 2.61 6.71 18.69
N PRO A 244 2.39 7.54 17.67
CA PRO A 244 1.10 8.17 17.42
C PRO A 244 0.12 7.24 16.68
N LEU A 245 0.54 6.01 16.34
CA LEU A 245 -0.28 5.03 15.64
C LEU A 245 -0.94 4.08 16.64
N ARG A 246 -2.15 3.63 16.32
CA ARG A 246 -2.76 2.51 17.04
C ARG A 246 -1.87 1.28 16.93
N ALA A 247 -1.62 0.60 18.05
CA ALA A 247 -0.96 -0.70 18.04
C ALA A 247 -1.85 -1.73 17.33
N LEU A 248 -1.27 -2.45 16.37
CA LEU A 248 -1.90 -3.55 15.66
C LEU A 248 -1.52 -4.91 16.24
N GLY A 249 -0.66 -4.98 17.25
CA GLY A 249 -0.27 -6.19 17.98
C GLY A 249 -0.05 -5.92 19.46
N GLU A 250 0.02 -6.98 20.25
CA GLU A 250 0.22 -6.90 21.71
C GLU A 250 1.59 -6.29 22.06
N ARG A 251 2.63 -6.70 21.33
CA ARG A 251 4.02 -6.31 21.59
C ARG A 251 4.52 -5.37 20.51
N ALA A 252 4.40 -4.06 20.75
CA ALA A 252 4.93 -3.02 19.86
C ALA A 252 6.47 -3.05 19.75
N GLY A 253 7.04 -2.32 18.79
CA GLY A 253 8.48 -2.27 18.55
C GLY A 253 9.34 -1.95 19.78
N ASP A 254 8.86 -1.05 20.64
CA ASP A 254 9.53 -0.70 21.90
C ASP A 254 9.64 -1.91 22.85
N ALA A 255 8.55 -2.67 22.99
CA ALA A 255 8.47 -3.86 23.84
C ALA A 255 9.32 -5.04 23.33
N LEU A 256 9.75 -5.04 22.06
CA LEU A 256 10.64 -6.09 21.54
C LEU A 256 12.07 -5.99 22.08
N ARG A 257 12.47 -4.81 22.58
CA ARG A 257 13.80 -4.54 23.13
C ARG A 257 13.87 -4.64 24.64
N GLU A 258 12.72 -4.70 25.31
CA GLU A 258 12.65 -4.82 26.77
C GLU A 258 13.44 -6.05 27.26
N GLY A 259 14.22 -5.86 28.32
CA GLY A 259 15.06 -6.90 28.91
C GLY A 259 16.30 -7.31 28.08
N ARG A 260 16.55 -6.69 26.91
CA ARG A 260 17.75 -6.95 26.12
C ARG A 260 18.82 -5.88 26.34
N GLN A 261 20.04 -6.32 26.63
CA GLN A 261 21.18 -5.42 26.72
C GLN A 261 21.68 -5.09 25.30
N ILE A 262 21.20 -3.98 24.75
CA ILE A 262 21.65 -3.47 23.45
C ILE A 262 22.72 -2.39 23.72
N PRO A 263 23.95 -2.52 23.18
CA PRO A 263 25.05 -1.58 23.46
C PRO A 263 24.73 -0.11 23.10
N ALA A 264 23.78 0.13 22.19
CA ALA A 264 23.27 1.46 21.86
C ALA A 264 21.76 1.37 21.58
N GLN A 265 20.97 2.29 22.15
CA GLN A 265 19.59 2.47 21.69
C GLN A 265 19.63 3.21 20.34
N PRO A 266 19.02 2.69 19.27
CA PRO A 266 18.98 3.40 18.00
C PRO A 266 18.12 4.66 18.20
N VAL A 267 18.77 5.82 18.08
CA VAL A 267 18.15 7.13 18.09
C VAL A 267 18.40 7.75 16.72
N ALA A 268 17.34 8.17 16.03
CA ALA A 268 17.50 8.98 14.84
C ALA A 268 17.67 10.45 15.26
N LEU A 269 18.84 11.02 14.94
CA LEU A 269 19.05 12.46 14.93
C LEU A 269 18.72 12.95 13.52
N ALA A 270 17.54 13.55 13.34
CA ALA A 270 17.24 14.20 12.07
C ALA A 270 18.06 15.49 11.98
N ALA A 271 18.83 15.63 10.91
CA ALA A 271 19.62 16.83 10.66
C ALA A 271 18.67 18.05 10.50
N PRO A 272 19.06 19.23 11.01
CA PRO A 272 18.23 20.42 10.90
C PRO A 272 18.26 20.90 9.46
N GLU A 273 17.20 20.59 8.70
CA GLU A 273 16.58 21.64 7.88
C GLU A 273 16.33 22.86 8.79
N PRO A 274 16.25 24.10 8.27
CA PRO A 274 15.94 25.27 9.09
C PRO A 274 14.52 25.14 9.66
N LEU A 275 14.33 24.28 10.65
CA LEU A 275 13.09 24.01 11.36
C LEU A 275 13.00 25.06 12.45
N VAL A 276 12.28 26.13 12.17
CA VAL A 276 12.41 27.37 12.95
C VAL A 276 11.49 27.40 14.17
N THR A 277 10.55 26.46 14.30
CA THR A 277 9.61 26.38 15.45
C THR A 277 9.65 25.01 16.12
N ASP A 278 9.40 24.95 17.43
CA ASP A 278 9.34 23.67 18.17
C ASP A 278 8.26 22.75 17.60
N GLN A 279 7.13 23.34 17.19
CA GLN A 279 6.02 22.62 16.58
C GLN A 279 6.41 21.96 15.24
N ALA A 280 7.24 22.61 14.42
CA ALA A 280 7.73 22.03 13.16
C ALA A 280 8.71 20.86 13.42
N MET A 281 9.61 21.02 14.40
CA MET A 281 10.50 19.93 14.83
C MET A 281 9.70 18.73 15.34
N GLU A 282 8.71 18.98 16.19
CA GLU A 282 7.86 17.92 16.74
C GLU A 282 7.05 17.22 15.65
N ALA A 283 6.42 17.96 14.73
CA ALA A 283 5.68 17.38 13.62
C ALA A 283 6.57 16.47 12.73
N LEU A 284 7.80 16.91 12.44
CA LEU A 284 8.76 16.09 11.69
C LEU A 284 9.20 14.86 12.50
N ALA A 285 9.45 15.01 13.80
CA ALA A 285 9.89 13.91 14.66
C ALA A 285 8.79 12.85 14.81
N THR A 286 7.54 13.29 14.99
CA THR A 286 6.35 12.43 14.95
C THR A 286 6.19 11.75 13.59
N GLY A 287 6.46 12.45 12.49
CA GLY A 287 6.43 11.88 11.14
C GLY A 287 7.47 10.77 10.93
N ILE A 288 8.70 10.97 11.42
CA ILE A 288 9.74 9.93 11.42
C ILE A 288 9.32 8.75 12.31
N ARG A 289 8.77 9.02 13.49
CA ARG A 289 8.29 7.99 14.42
C ARG A 289 7.25 7.09 13.75
N ARG A 290 6.23 7.67 13.08
CA ARG A 290 5.21 6.92 12.32
C ARG A 290 5.81 5.95 11.31
N ARG A 291 6.81 6.40 10.54
CA ARG A 291 7.45 5.56 9.52
C ARG A 291 8.26 4.41 10.13
N ASN A 292 8.82 4.62 11.32
CA ASN A 292 9.65 3.64 12.00
C ASN A 292 8.86 2.65 12.88
N ASP A 293 7.56 2.89 13.11
CA ASP A 293 6.70 1.99 13.88
C ASP A 293 6.43 0.66 13.15
N TRP A 294 6.56 0.65 11.82
CA TRP A 294 6.33 -0.51 10.96
C TRP A 294 7.45 -1.55 11.05
N ILE A 295 7.41 -2.38 12.08
CA ILE A 295 8.43 -3.39 12.39
C ILE A 295 8.19 -4.76 11.74
N VAL A 296 6.97 -5.04 11.30
CA VAL A 296 6.61 -6.28 10.59
C VAL A 296 6.17 -5.91 9.19
N THR A 297 6.71 -6.61 8.20
CA THR A 297 6.23 -6.61 6.81
C THR A 297 5.83 -8.01 6.42
N GLY A 298 4.93 -8.15 5.47
CA GLY A 298 4.55 -9.44 4.93
C GLY A 298 4.12 -9.33 3.49
N GLU A 299 4.42 -10.36 2.71
CA GLU A 299 3.93 -10.54 1.35
C GLU A 299 3.18 -11.85 1.27
N GLY A 300 2.15 -11.91 0.42
CA GLY A 300 1.40 -13.14 0.22
C GLY A 300 0.58 -13.12 -1.06
N GLU A 301 0.02 -14.28 -1.38
CA GLU A 301 -0.94 -14.44 -2.47
C GLU A 301 -2.16 -15.20 -1.94
N LEU A 302 -3.34 -14.75 -2.33
CA LEU A 302 -4.61 -15.39 -2.00
C LEU A 302 -5.40 -15.74 -3.26
N ASP A 303 -6.20 -16.80 -3.15
CA ASP A 303 -7.18 -17.19 -4.15
C ASP A 303 -8.39 -16.26 -4.06
N GLY A 304 -8.60 -15.46 -5.11
CA GLY A 304 -9.65 -14.47 -5.14
C GLY A 304 -11.06 -15.06 -5.21
N THR A 305 -11.20 -16.31 -5.68
CA THR A 305 -12.49 -17.03 -5.71
C THR A 305 -12.88 -17.47 -4.31
N LEU A 306 -11.94 -18.05 -3.55
CA LEU A 306 -12.17 -18.45 -2.15
C LEU A 306 -12.35 -17.23 -1.23
N TYR A 307 -11.58 -16.17 -1.48
CA TYR A 307 -11.74 -14.92 -0.75
C TYR A 307 -13.05 -14.22 -1.12
N GLY A 308 -13.51 -14.31 -2.37
CA GLY A 308 -14.83 -13.87 -2.80
C GLY A 308 -15.08 -12.37 -2.69
N ARG A 309 -14.02 -11.55 -2.63
CA ARG A 309 -14.01 -10.07 -2.62
C ARG A 309 -12.72 -9.54 -3.22
N ALA A 310 -12.65 -8.24 -3.53
CA ALA A 310 -11.37 -7.56 -3.75
C ALA A 310 -10.81 -7.07 -2.42
N LEU A 311 -9.63 -7.56 -2.03
CA LEU A 311 -8.85 -7.00 -0.94
C LEU A 311 -8.38 -5.61 -1.37
N ARG A 312 -8.50 -4.61 -0.48
CA ARG A 312 -8.14 -3.21 -0.77
C ARG A 312 -6.90 -2.80 -0.01
N ALA A 313 -6.02 -2.04 -0.65
CA ALA A 313 -4.99 -1.25 0.05
C ALA A 313 -5.64 -0.13 0.89
N ASP A 314 -4.91 0.49 1.82
CA ASP A 314 -5.48 1.48 2.78
C ASP A 314 -6.60 0.89 3.67
N GLY A 315 -6.51 -0.40 3.95
CA GLY A 315 -7.44 -1.12 4.82
C GLY A 315 -6.69 -1.94 5.87
N VAL A 316 -7.40 -2.28 6.94
CA VAL A 316 -6.93 -3.26 7.91
C VAL A 316 -7.49 -4.62 7.55
N VAL A 317 -6.73 -5.69 7.74
CA VAL A 317 -7.17 -7.08 7.54
C VAL A 317 -6.71 -7.95 8.72
N LEU A 318 -7.47 -9.00 9.02
CA LEU A 318 -7.05 -10.03 9.97
C LEU A 318 -6.34 -11.15 9.22
N ILE A 319 -5.16 -11.53 9.69
CA ILE A 319 -4.44 -12.72 9.22
C ILE A 319 -4.46 -13.76 10.33
N LYS A 320 -4.94 -14.98 10.03
CA LYS A 320 -4.97 -16.12 10.96
C LYS A 320 -4.23 -17.33 10.40
N GLY A 321 -3.78 -18.20 11.31
CA GLY A 321 -3.04 -19.42 10.99
C GLY A 321 -1.54 -19.22 10.73
N ALA A 322 -1.02 -18.00 10.94
CA ALA A 322 0.41 -17.67 10.83
C ALA A 322 1.16 -17.84 12.17
N GLY A 323 0.61 -18.60 13.12
CA GLY A 323 1.13 -18.74 14.49
C GLY A 323 0.88 -17.51 15.37
N GLN A 324 1.14 -17.62 16.68
CA GLN A 324 0.77 -16.57 17.66
C GLN A 324 1.48 -15.24 17.41
N ALA A 325 2.74 -15.25 17.00
CA ALA A 325 3.52 -14.03 16.81
C ALA A 325 3.05 -13.21 15.57
N PHE A 326 2.66 -13.90 14.50
CA PHE A 326 2.36 -13.27 13.20
C PHE A 326 0.87 -13.29 12.82
N SER A 327 0.00 -13.96 13.57
CA SER A 327 -1.44 -13.78 13.41
C SER A 327 -1.90 -12.46 14.06
N GLY A 328 -2.97 -11.86 13.53
CA GLY A 328 -3.58 -10.63 14.05
C GLY A 328 -3.88 -9.59 12.96
N ARG A 329 -3.98 -8.32 13.35
CA ARG A 329 -4.28 -7.20 12.44
C ARG A 329 -3.08 -6.76 11.63
N TYR A 330 -3.30 -6.49 10.36
CA TYR A 330 -2.32 -5.94 9.43
C TYR A 330 -2.92 -4.78 8.65
N TYR A 331 -2.11 -3.78 8.35
CA TYR A 331 -2.44 -2.72 7.41
C TYR A 331 -1.99 -3.13 6.01
N VAL A 332 -2.88 -3.06 5.02
CA VAL A 332 -2.61 -3.44 3.63
C VAL A 332 -2.04 -2.26 2.87
N THR A 333 -0.79 -2.38 2.41
CA THR A 333 -0.05 -1.31 1.72
C THR A 333 -0.12 -1.41 0.21
N GLU A 334 -0.22 -2.64 -0.31
CA GLU A 334 -0.31 -2.91 -1.75
C GLU A 334 -1.19 -4.13 -1.99
N VAL A 335 -2.04 -4.06 -3.02
CA VAL A 335 -2.76 -5.23 -3.56
C VAL A 335 -2.65 -5.23 -5.07
N THR A 336 -2.19 -6.33 -5.63
CA THR A 336 -2.15 -6.56 -7.08
C THR A 336 -3.16 -7.64 -7.43
N HIS A 337 -4.25 -7.21 -8.05
CA HIS A 337 -5.32 -8.02 -8.62
C HIS A 337 -4.90 -8.54 -9.98
N ARG A 338 -4.94 -9.85 -10.19
CA ARG A 338 -4.66 -10.44 -11.49
C ARG A 338 -5.83 -11.33 -11.92
N ILE A 339 -6.50 -10.92 -13.00
CA ILE A 339 -7.69 -11.58 -13.54
C ILE A 339 -7.33 -12.16 -14.90
N THR A 340 -7.57 -13.46 -15.07
CA THR A 340 -7.39 -14.18 -16.34
C THR A 340 -8.53 -15.17 -16.56
N PRO A 341 -8.68 -15.73 -17.76
CA PRO A 341 -9.62 -16.84 -17.98
C PRO A 341 -9.39 -18.04 -17.04
N ALA A 342 -8.15 -18.25 -16.59
CA ALA A 342 -7.81 -19.33 -15.64
C ALA A 342 -8.29 -19.06 -14.20
N GLY A 343 -8.60 -17.82 -13.85
CA GLY A 343 -9.01 -17.44 -12.50
C GLY A 343 -8.51 -16.07 -12.06
N TYR A 344 -8.78 -15.79 -10.78
CA TYR A 344 -8.49 -14.52 -10.12
C TYR A 344 -7.61 -14.72 -8.90
N THR A 345 -6.45 -14.08 -8.89
CA THR A 345 -5.50 -14.08 -7.76
C THR A 345 -5.24 -12.66 -7.28
N GLN A 346 -4.88 -12.55 -6.00
CA GLN A 346 -4.54 -11.26 -5.39
C GLN A 346 -3.23 -11.41 -4.63
N ARG A 347 -2.20 -10.69 -5.06
CA ARG A 347 -0.97 -10.54 -4.29
C ARG A 347 -1.10 -9.36 -3.38
N PHE A 348 -0.69 -9.49 -2.14
CA PHE A 348 -0.80 -8.42 -1.16
C PHE A 348 0.51 -8.19 -0.45
N LYS A 349 0.74 -6.94 -0.06
CA LYS A 349 1.75 -6.56 0.92
C LYS A 349 1.08 -5.91 2.10
N VAL A 350 1.60 -6.24 3.27
CA VAL A 350 1.06 -5.80 4.55
C VAL A 350 2.15 -5.33 5.47
N THR A 351 1.79 -4.45 6.40
CA THR A 351 2.65 -4.04 7.50
C THR A 351 1.92 -4.01 8.83
N ARG A 352 2.68 -4.10 9.92
CA ARG A 352 2.17 -4.12 11.29
C ARG A 352 3.23 -3.56 12.25
N ASN A 353 2.79 -2.84 13.28
CA ASN A 353 3.65 -2.19 14.28
C ASN A 353 3.79 -2.96 15.60
N GLY A 354 3.44 -4.25 15.62
CA GLY A 354 3.53 -5.11 16.79
C GLY A 354 3.45 -6.60 16.45
N LEU A 355 3.96 -7.45 17.34
CA LEU A 355 3.79 -8.91 17.30
C LEU A 355 2.68 -9.35 18.27
N GLY A 356 2.13 -10.54 18.05
CA GLY A 356 1.12 -11.13 18.95
C GLY A 356 -0.28 -10.61 18.69
N VAL A 357 -1.30 -11.44 18.94
CA VAL A 357 -2.72 -11.05 18.91
C VAL A 357 -3.08 -10.20 20.13
N GLN A 358 -3.97 -9.23 19.96
CA GLN A 358 -4.43 -8.34 21.04
C GLN A 358 -5.58 -8.93 21.85
N GLY A 359 -6.22 -10.00 21.35
CA GLY A 359 -7.32 -10.70 22.01
C GLY A 359 -8.71 -10.10 21.73
N ASP A 360 -8.77 -8.95 21.04
CA ASP A 360 -10.00 -8.31 20.58
C ASP A 360 -10.21 -8.51 19.06
N GLU A 361 -9.39 -9.32 18.38
CA GLU A 361 -9.54 -9.66 16.97
C GLU A 361 -10.81 -10.49 16.70
N PRO A 362 -11.78 -9.99 15.91
CA PRO A 362 -12.99 -10.74 15.59
C PRO A 362 -12.77 -11.75 14.45
N PHE A 363 -11.90 -12.76 14.66
CA PHE A 363 -11.65 -13.79 13.63
C PHE A 363 -12.95 -14.51 13.23
N GLN A 364 -13.16 -14.70 11.94
CA GLN A 364 -14.34 -15.38 11.39
C GLN A 364 -14.10 -16.91 11.30
N GLY A 365 -15.05 -17.73 11.77
CA GLY A 365 -15.05 -19.20 11.63
C GLY A 365 -14.67 -19.98 12.90
N ALA A 366 -15.02 -21.28 12.97
CA ALA A 366 -14.96 -22.10 14.20
C ALA A 366 -13.55 -22.43 14.72
N ASP A 367 -12.50 -22.27 13.90
CA ASP A 367 -11.09 -22.44 14.32
C ASP A 367 -10.50 -21.15 14.90
N ALA A 368 -11.36 -20.30 15.47
CA ALA A 368 -11.00 -19.00 16.04
C ALA A 368 -10.31 -19.12 17.40
N GLU A 369 -9.25 -19.91 17.53
CA GLU A 369 -8.35 -19.81 18.68
C GLU A 369 -6.89 -20.07 18.29
N PRO A 370 -6.02 -19.06 18.34
CA PRO A 370 -4.60 -19.28 18.55
C PRO A 370 -4.34 -19.41 20.07
N GLY A 371 -4.96 -20.39 20.75
CA GLY A 371 -5.08 -20.27 22.21
C GLY A 371 -5.51 -21.47 23.07
N GLU A 372 -5.31 -22.72 22.67
CA GLU A 372 -5.26 -23.81 23.65
C GLU A 372 -4.08 -24.75 23.34
N PRO A 373 -3.14 -24.99 24.27
CA PRO A 373 -2.23 -26.12 24.10
C PRO A 373 -3.10 -27.37 24.10
N ALA A 374 -3.06 -28.15 23.02
CA ALA A 374 -3.67 -29.47 22.98
C ALA A 374 -3.09 -30.30 24.13
N GLY A 375 -3.81 -30.32 25.25
CA GLY A 375 -3.64 -31.30 26.30
C GLY A 375 -4.14 -32.62 25.75
N ASN A 376 -3.29 -33.31 24.98
CA ASN A 376 -3.30 -34.76 25.04
C ASN A 376 -1.93 -35.33 24.67
N ASP A 377 -1.42 -36.07 25.65
CA ASP A 377 -0.24 -36.91 25.61
C ASP A 377 -0.38 -37.92 24.47
N GLU A 378 0.49 -37.85 23.47
CA GLU A 378 0.95 -39.04 22.75
C GLU A 378 2.36 -38.77 22.22
N ARG A 379 3.33 -38.97 23.12
CA ARG A 379 4.74 -39.13 22.75
C ARG A 379 4.85 -40.28 21.76
N VAL A 380 5.15 -39.97 20.51
CA VAL A 380 5.70 -40.96 19.57
C VAL A 380 7.12 -41.28 20.06
N GLU A 381 7.27 -42.41 20.76
CA GLU A 381 8.57 -42.99 21.09
C GLU A 381 9.30 -43.36 19.78
N VAL A 382 10.24 -42.52 19.38
CA VAL A 382 11.26 -42.91 18.41
C VAL A 382 12.26 -43.80 19.15
N ARG A 383 12.15 -45.11 18.96
CA ARG A 383 13.16 -46.08 19.38
C ARG A 383 14.48 -45.78 18.67
N GLY A 384 15.39 -45.11 19.38
CA GLY A 384 16.78 -44.95 18.96
C GLY A 384 17.51 -46.30 19.03
N ALA A 385 17.90 -46.83 17.87
CA ALA A 385 18.88 -47.91 17.79
C ALA A 385 20.25 -47.35 18.19
N GLY A 386 20.73 -47.75 19.37
CA GLY A 386 22.04 -47.39 19.86
C GLY A 386 23.16 -47.97 19.00
N ARG A 387 24.21 -47.18 18.80
CA ARG A 387 25.55 -47.71 18.56
C ARG A 387 26.52 -46.98 19.48
N GLU A 388 26.82 -47.68 20.55
CA GLU A 388 27.79 -47.35 21.57
C GLU A 388 29.21 -47.44 20.98
N VAL A 389 30.02 -46.41 21.19
CA VAL A 389 31.49 -46.56 21.17
C VAL A 389 32.02 -45.70 22.32
N ALA A 390 32.56 -46.39 23.32
CA ALA A 390 33.42 -45.87 24.37
C ALA A 390 34.81 -46.53 24.21
N PRO A 391 35.84 -46.11 24.97
CA PRO A 391 35.95 -44.92 25.81
C PRO A 391 36.83 -43.81 25.21
#